data_AF-A0A0F8V3G8-F1
#
_entry.id   AF-A0A0F8V3G8-F1
#
_cell.length_a   1.000
_cell.length_b   1.000
_cell.length_c   1.000
_cell.angle_alpha   90.00
_cell.angle_beta   90.00
_cell.angle_gamma   90.00
#
_symmetry.space_group_name_H-M   'P 1'
#
loop_
_entity.id
_entity.type
_entity.pdbx_description
1 polymer ?
#
loop_
_entity_poly.entity_id
_entity_poly.type
_entity_poly.pdbx_seq_one_letter_code
_entity_poly.pdbx_strand_id
1 'polypeptide(L)'
;MSQVDAQLKDVAVLGTVSAEARKILTKEACAFLAILHRTFNPTRKALLQRRIDRQAEIDKGQLPDFLPETKHIRDDPTWKGAAPAPGLVDRRVEITGPTDRKMVVNALNANVWTYMADFE
;
A
#
# COMPACT_ATOMS: atom_id res chain seq x y z
N MET A 1 -1.83 -6.63 -31.77
CA MET A 1 -1.39 -5.76 -30.65
C MET A 1 -0.92 -6.66 -29.52
N SER A 2 0.21 -6.36 -28.89
CA SER A 2 0.64 -7.15 -27.72
C SER A 2 -0.30 -6.93 -26.54
N GLN A 3 -0.35 -7.88 -25.61
CA GLN A 3 -1.12 -7.71 -24.37
C GLN A 3 -0.68 -6.46 -23.59
N VAL A 4 0.62 -6.14 -23.61
CA VAL A 4 1.18 -4.94 -22.98
C VAL A 4 0.64 -3.66 -23.64
N ASP A 5 0.62 -3.58 -24.97
CA ASP A 5 0.11 -2.38 -25.67
C ASP A 5 -1.38 -2.16 -25.41
N ALA A 6 -2.18 -3.24 -25.33
CA ALA A 6 -3.59 -3.15 -24.96
C ALA A 6 -3.78 -2.58 -23.55
N GLN A 7 -2.93 -2.98 -22.59
CA GLN A 7 -2.98 -2.46 -21.22
C GLN A 7 -2.48 -1.02 -21.09
N LEU A 8 -1.66 -0.55 -22.03
CA LEU A 8 -1.17 0.84 -22.06
C LEU A 8 -2.14 1.81 -22.75
N LYS A 9 -3.27 1.33 -23.28
CA LYS A 9 -4.31 2.20 -23.85
C LYS A 9 -4.73 3.28 -22.84
N ASP A 10 -4.72 4.54 -23.26
CA ASP A 10 -5.10 5.72 -22.47
C ASP A 10 -4.18 5.99 -21.25
N VAL A 11 -2.98 5.41 -21.22
CA VAL A 11 -1.96 5.70 -20.20
C VAL A 11 -1.03 6.80 -20.69
N ALA A 12 -0.83 7.83 -19.86
CA ALA A 12 0.11 8.91 -20.14
C ALA A 12 1.09 9.10 -18.98
N VAL A 13 2.38 9.24 -19.30
CA VAL A 13 3.42 9.67 -18.35
C VAL A 13 3.69 11.15 -18.58
N LEU A 14 3.22 11.98 -17.66
CA LEU A 14 3.26 13.45 -17.81
C LEU A 14 4.56 14.09 -17.30
N GLY A 15 5.27 13.42 -16.39
CA GLY A 15 6.53 13.90 -15.82
C GLY A 15 7.73 13.64 -16.73
N THR A 16 8.79 14.43 -16.57
CA THR A 16 10.06 14.20 -17.25
C THR A 16 10.66 12.85 -16.84
N VAL A 17 10.97 11.99 -17.82
CA VAL A 17 11.52 10.66 -17.56
C VAL A 17 13.05 10.68 -17.75
N SER A 18 13.79 10.74 -16.64
CA SER A 18 15.25 10.63 -16.63
C SER A 18 15.72 9.25 -17.11
N ALA A 19 17.02 9.11 -17.38
CA ALA A 19 17.59 7.81 -17.78
C ALA A 19 17.43 6.74 -16.67
N GLU A 20 17.51 7.14 -15.40
CA GLU A 20 17.29 6.29 -14.23
C GLU A 20 15.81 5.88 -14.13
N ALA A 21 14.90 6.84 -14.30
CA ALA A 21 13.46 6.57 -14.23
C ALA A 21 12.98 5.61 -15.31
N ARG A 22 13.59 5.62 -16.51
CA ARG A 22 13.27 4.65 -17.59
C ARG A 22 13.51 3.20 -17.21
N LYS A 23 14.42 2.95 -16.25
CA LYS A 23 14.69 1.59 -15.75
C LYS A 23 13.55 1.08 -14.86
N ILE A 24 12.77 1.99 -14.26
CA ILE A 24 11.63 1.68 -13.39
C ILE A 24 10.32 1.73 -14.17
N LEU A 25 10.12 2.78 -14.97
CA LEU A 25 8.93 3.00 -15.80
C LEU A 25 9.05 2.28 -17.16
N THR A 26 9.34 0.97 -17.12
CA THR A 26 9.31 0.13 -18.31
C THR A 26 7.87 -0.03 -18.84
N LYS A 27 7.70 -0.49 -20.08
CA LYS A 27 6.36 -0.71 -20.65
C LYS A 27 5.57 -1.71 -19.82
N GLU A 28 6.21 -2.78 -19.36
CA GLU A 28 5.63 -3.84 -18.57
C GLU A 28 5.22 -3.32 -17.18
N ALA A 29 6.06 -2.53 -16.51
CA ALA A 29 5.75 -1.92 -15.24
C ALA A 29 4.57 -0.94 -15.35
N CYS A 30 4.56 -0.09 -16.38
CA CYS A 30 3.45 0.83 -16.65
C CYS A 30 2.16 0.08 -16.98
N ALA A 31 2.22 -1.02 -17.74
CA ALA A 31 1.06 -1.86 -18.03
C ALA A 31 0.50 -2.50 -16.75
N PHE A 32 1.36 -2.98 -15.86
CA PHE A 32 0.96 -3.52 -14.56
C PHE A 32 0.30 -2.45 -13.68
N LEU A 33 0.88 -1.24 -13.60
CA LEU A 33 0.29 -0.11 -12.88
C LEU A 33 -1.08 0.26 -13.45
N ALA A 34 -1.25 0.21 -14.77
CA ALA A 34 -2.52 0.49 -15.43
C ALA A 34 -3.60 -0.55 -15.05
N ILE A 35 -3.23 -1.84 -14.95
CA ILE A 35 -4.13 -2.89 -14.45
C ILE A 35 -4.55 -2.57 -13.00
N LEU A 36 -3.59 -2.33 -12.10
CA LEU A 36 -3.87 -2.00 -10.70
C LEU A 36 -4.80 -0.78 -10.58
N HIS A 37 -4.54 0.28 -11.35
CA HIS A 37 -5.35 1.48 -11.35
C HIS A 37 -6.79 1.18 -11.77
N ARG A 38 -6.99 0.51 -12.90
CA ARG A 38 -8.32 0.20 -13.42
C ARG A 38 -9.11 -0.72 -12.49
N THR A 39 -8.43 -1.69 -11.87
CA THR A 39 -9.07 -2.64 -10.95
C THR A 39 -9.43 -2.01 -9.61
N PHE A 40 -8.54 -1.20 -9.00
CA PHE A 40 -8.69 -0.82 -7.59
C PHE A 40 -9.00 0.66 -7.33
N ASN A 41 -8.71 1.57 -8.28
CA ASN A 41 -8.95 3.00 -8.06
C ASN A 41 -10.44 3.37 -7.83
N PRO A 42 -11.43 2.73 -8.49
CA PRO A 42 -12.85 3.00 -8.18
C PRO A 42 -13.18 2.73 -6.71
N THR A 43 -12.77 1.58 -6.17
CA THR A 43 -12.96 1.22 -4.76
C THR A 43 -12.20 2.18 -3.84
N ARG A 44 -10.95 2.54 -4.18
CA ARG A 44 -10.19 3.55 -3.41
C ARG A 44 -10.95 4.87 -3.28
N LYS A 45 -11.53 5.37 -4.38
CA LYS A 45 -12.33 6.61 -4.38
C LYS A 45 -13.60 6.47 -3.53
N ALA A 46 -14.31 5.35 -3.65
CA ALA A 46 -15.50 5.09 -2.84
C ALA A 46 -15.17 5.04 -1.33
N LEU A 47 -14.04 4.45 -0.95
CA LEU A 47 -13.58 4.41 0.44
C LEU A 47 -13.19 5.79 0.97
N LEU A 48 -12.58 6.65 0.14
CA LEU A 48 -12.30 8.03 0.53
C LEU A 48 -13.59 8.82 0.77
N GLN A 49 -14.61 8.64 -0.08
CA GLN A 49 -15.92 9.25 0.17
C GLN A 49 -16.55 8.71 1.46
N ARG A 50 -16.49 7.40 1.70
CA ARG A 50 -17.02 6.80 2.93
C ARG A 50 -16.36 7.36 4.19
N ARG A 51 -15.08 7.76 4.14
CA ARG A 51 -14.41 8.46 5.26
C ARG A 51 -15.04 9.81 5.55
N ILE A 52 -15.39 10.59 4.52
CA ILE A 52 -16.10 11.87 4.67
C ILE A 52 -17.47 11.63 5.30
N ASP A 53 -18.21 10.66 4.79
CA ASP A 53 -19.55 10.35 5.30
C ASP A 53 -19.49 9.88 6.77
N ARG A 54 -18.50 9.03 7.11
CA ARG A 54 -18.30 8.55 8.48
C ARG A 54 -17.91 9.68 9.43
N GLN A 55 -17.08 10.63 8.98
CA GLN A 55 -16.75 11.80 9.79
C GLN A 55 -18.01 12.64 10.09
N ALA A 56 -18.87 12.86 9.09
CA ALA A 56 -20.12 13.59 9.28
C ALA A 56 -21.11 12.88 10.23
N GLU A 57 -21.10 11.55 10.30
CA GLU A 57 -21.84 10.78 11.31
C GLU A 57 -21.29 11.04 12.73
N ILE A 58 -19.96 11.01 12.88
CA ILE A 58 -19.27 11.26 14.15
C ILE A 58 -19.53 12.70 14.63
N ASP A 59 -19.45 13.68 13.74
CA ASP A 59 -19.71 15.09 14.05
C ASP A 59 -21.16 15.33 14.53
N LYS A 60 -22.10 14.46 14.13
CA LYS A 60 -23.50 14.44 14.60
C LYS A 60 -23.67 13.69 15.94
N GLY A 61 -22.59 13.28 16.58
CA GLY A 61 -22.58 12.60 17.88
C GLY A 61 -22.56 11.08 17.83
N GLN A 62 -22.45 10.45 16.64
CA GLN A 62 -22.30 9.00 16.54
C GLN A 62 -20.84 8.59 16.79
N LEU A 63 -20.43 8.57 18.05
CA LEU A 63 -19.06 8.24 18.43
C LEU A 63 -18.66 6.82 17.99
N PRO A 64 -17.37 6.57 17.70
CA PRO A 64 -16.88 5.23 17.38
C PRO A 64 -17.08 4.24 18.52
N ASP A 65 -17.53 3.03 18.18
CA ASP A 65 -17.59 1.88 19.08
C ASP A 65 -17.42 0.60 18.26
N PHE A 66 -17.29 -0.56 18.93
CA PHE A 66 -17.20 -1.85 18.28
C PHE A 66 -18.49 -2.19 17.52
N LEU A 67 -18.33 -2.51 16.23
CA LEU A 67 -19.42 -2.92 15.36
C LEU A 67 -20.10 -4.22 15.86
N PRO A 68 -21.41 -4.22 16.16
CA PRO A 68 -22.12 -5.44 16.57
C PRO A 68 -22.11 -6.53 15.50
N GLU A 69 -22.22 -6.17 14.23
CA GLU A 69 -22.30 -7.09 13.10
C GLU A 69 -21.04 -7.93 12.89
N THR A 70 -19.87 -7.46 13.37
CA THR A 70 -18.59 -8.20 13.32
C THR A 70 -18.22 -8.85 14.64
N LYS A 71 -19.12 -8.89 15.64
CA LYS A 71 -18.85 -9.51 16.94
C LYS A 71 -18.42 -10.98 16.83
N HIS A 72 -19.08 -11.75 15.96
CA HIS A 72 -18.78 -13.16 15.74
C HIS A 72 -17.33 -13.41 15.27
N ILE A 73 -16.71 -12.46 14.56
CA ILE A 73 -15.29 -12.57 14.15
C ILE A 73 -14.37 -12.35 15.35
N ARG A 74 -14.67 -11.36 16.20
CA ARG A 74 -13.86 -11.04 17.38
C ARG A 74 -13.92 -12.12 18.46
N ASP A 75 -15.06 -12.78 18.56
CA ASP A 75 -15.31 -13.81 19.56
C ASP A 75 -14.87 -15.22 19.12
N ASP A 76 -14.40 -15.40 17.88
CA ASP A 76 -13.94 -16.70 17.36
C ASP A 76 -12.50 -17.00 17.84
N PRO A 77 -12.29 -17.96 18.77
CA PRO A 77 -10.96 -18.31 19.26
C PRO A 77 -10.19 -19.24 18.31
N THR A 78 -10.85 -19.75 17.27
CA THR A 78 -10.27 -20.72 16.32
C THR A 78 -9.58 -20.03 15.16
N TRP A 79 -10.03 -18.82 14.80
CA TRP A 79 -9.44 -18.04 13.74
C TRP A 79 -8.05 -17.54 14.12
N LYS A 80 -7.10 -17.66 13.18
CA LYS A 80 -5.75 -17.09 13.27
C LYS A 80 -5.34 -16.52 11.92
N GLY A 81 -4.55 -15.45 11.94
CA GLY A 81 -3.90 -14.92 10.75
C GLY A 81 -2.89 -15.91 10.15
N ALA A 82 -2.46 -15.64 8.92
CA ALA A 82 -1.41 -16.43 8.26
C ALA A 82 -0.09 -16.37 9.06
N ALA A 83 0.67 -17.47 9.04
CA ALA A 83 1.99 -17.50 9.66
C ALA A 83 2.94 -16.46 9.00
N PRO A 84 3.84 -15.81 9.77
CA PRO A 84 4.79 -14.87 9.19
C PRO A 84 5.71 -15.54 8.16
N ALA A 85 6.01 -14.82 7.08
CA ALA A 85 7.00 -15.27 6.09
C ALA A 85 8.42 -15.27 6.67
N PRO A 86 9.39 -15.98 6.05
CA PRO A 86 10.80 -15.90 6.44
C PRO A 86 11.29 -14.46 6.52
N GLY A 87 12.00 -14.11 7.59
CA GLY A 87 12.45 -12.74 7.87
C GLY A 87 11.45 -11.85 8.60
N LEU A 88 10.19 -12.27 8.80
CA LEU A 88 9.15 -11.51 9.51
C LEU A 88 8.77 -12.09 10.88
N VAL A 89 9.41 -13.19 11.29
CA VAL A 89 9.14 -13.87 12.56
C VAL A 89 9.69 -13.09 13.76
N ASP A 90 10.87 -12.47 13.59
CA ASP A 90 11.53 -11.66 14.62
C ASP A 90 11.61 -10.21 14.14
N ARG A 91 10.82 -9.35 14.78
CA ARG A 91 10.67 -7.92 14.45
C ARG A 91 10.89 -7.05 15.71
N ARG A 92 11.74 -7.52 16.63
CA ARG A 92 11.90 -6.90 17.96
C ARG A 92 12.38 -5.45 17.95
N VAL A 93 13.12 -5.06 16.91
CA VAL A 93 13.57 -3.68 16.67
C VAL A 93 13.46 -3.40 15.18
N GLU A 94 12.78 -2.31 14.84
CA GLU A 94 12.60 -1.83 13.48
C GLU A 94 13.08 -0.38 13.39
N ILE A 95 13.66 -0.02 12.26
CA ILE A 95 14.00 1.37 11.94
C ILE A 95 13.14 1.84 10.78
N THR A 96 12.75 3.10 10.79
CA THR A 96 12.06 3.77 9.68
C THR A 96 12.96 4.85 9.11
N GLY A 97 12.81 5.17 7.84
CA GLY A 97 13.67 6.16 7.21
C GLY A 97 13.37 6.35 5.72
N PRO A 98 13.93 7.42 5.13
CA PRO A 98 13.66 7.80 3.75
C PRO A 98 14.32 6.85 2.75
N THR A 99 13.82 6.85 1.53
CA THR A 99 14.31 6.01 0.44
C THR A 99 15.57 6.55 -0.26
N ASP A 100 16.23 7.56 0.30
CA ASP A 100 17.50 8.05 -0.23
C ASP A 100 18.62 7.02 -0.08
N ARG A 101 19.54 7.00 -1.05
CA ARG A 101 20.56 5.95 -1.16
C ARG A 101 21.41 5.80 0.10
N LYS A 102 21.78 6.90 0.75
CA LYS A 102 22.65 6.86 1.92
C LYS A 102 21.89 6.31 3.12
N MET A 103 20.65 6.77 3.32
CA MET A 103 19.82 6.32 4.44
C MET A 103 19.39 4.87 4.31
N VAL A 104 19.08 4.39 3.10
CA VAL A 104 18.82 2.97 2.86
C VAL A 104 20.02 2.11 3.28
N VAL A 105 21.25 2.51 2.93
CA VAL A 105 22.46 1.79 3.33
C VAL A 105 22.67 1.83 4.85
N ASN A 106 22.50 2.99 5.48
CA ASN A 106 22.65 3.13 6.93
C ASN A 106 21.64 2.29 7.70
N ALA A 107 20.37 2.32 7.26
CA ALA A 107 19.28 1.60 7.91
C ALA A 107 19.46 0.07 7.80
N LEU A 108 19.86 -0.43 6.63
CA LEU A 108 20.12 -1.86 6.43
C LEU A 108 21.36 -2.37 7.19
N ASN A 109 22.28 -1.48 7.58
CA ASN A 109 23.46 -1.81 8.38
C ASN A 109 23.27 -1.59 9.89
N ALA A 110 22.12 -1.06 10.31
CA ALA A 110 21.83 -0.85 11.73
C ALA A 110 21.60 -2.20 12.43
N ASN A 111 21.81 -2.24 13.76
CA ASN A 111 21.53 -3.42 14.57
C ASN A 111 20.02 -3.58 14.83
N VAL A 112 19.27 -3.84 13.76
CA VAL A 112 17.81 -3.97 13.71
C VAL A 112 17.40 -5.16 12.83
N TRP A 113 16.16 -5.60 12.96
CA TRP A 113 15.64 -6.76 12.21
C TRP A 113 14.88 -6.35 10.96
N THR A 114 14.35 -5.14 10.91
CA THR A 114 13.55 -4.67 9.78
C THR A 114 13.77 -3.18 9.55
N TYR A 115 13.76 -2.79 8.27
CA TYR A 115 13.79 -1.41 7.83
C TYR A 115 12.54 -1.10 7.00
N MET A 116 11.75 -0.11 7.43
CA MET A 116 10.67 0.46 6.63
C MET A 116 11.20 1.63 5.80
N ALA A 117 11.45 1.37 4.51
CA ALA A 117 11.84 2.40 3.55
C ALA A 117 10.60 3.21 3.13
N ASP A 118 10.60 4.49 3.49
CA ASP A 118 9.40 5.31 3.51
C ASP A 118 9.22 6.18 2.26
N PHE A 119 8.00 6.16 1.73
CA PHE A 119 7.50 6.98 0.61
C PHE A 119 6.22 7.76 0.99
N GLU A 120 5.74 7.63 2.24
CA GLU A 120 4.63 8.42 2.79
C GLU A 120 5.09 9.83 3.17
#